data_AF-A0A3E0N554-F1
#
_entry.id   AF-A0A3E0N554-F1
#
_cell.length_a   1.000
_cell.length_b   1.000
_cell.length_c   1.000
_cell.angle_alpha   90.00
_cell.angle_beta   90.00
_cell.angle_gamma   90.00
#
_symmetry.space_group_name_H-M   'P 1'
#
loop_
_entity.id
_entity.type
_entity.pdbx_description
1 polymer ?
#
loop_
_entity_poly.entity_id
_entity_poly.type
_entity_poly.pdbx_seq_one_letter_code
_entity_poly.pdbx_strand_id
1 'polypeptide(L)'
;MARWLNLVLAMPLLYAGFVQSFWGNDPYLGWAITAIAGGIIADPIFHYAQRLGISNARRQGIVLLLFFLIMWVSLGVGELPDKTEMMVDRFPEPWITGI
;
A
#
# COMPACT_ATOMS: atom_id res chain seq x y z
N MET A 1 -3.04 -13.48 -16.04
CA MET A 1 -2.13 -13.66 -14.88
C MET A 1 -2.53 -14.93 -14.18
N ALA A 2 -1.59 -15.72 -13.67
CA ALA A 2 -1.96 -16.90 -12.92
C ALA A 2 -2.62 -16.48 -11.60
N ARG A 3 -3.78 -17.06 -11.27
CA ARG A 3 -4.60 -16.67 -10.10
C ARG A 3 -3.80 -16.69 -8.79
N TRP A 4 -2.84 -17.60 -8.66
CA TRP A 4 -1.95 -17.69 -7.50
C TRP A 4 -1.09 -16.44 -7.30
N LEU A 5 -0.63 -15.79 -8.38
CA LEU A 5 0.21 -14.59 -8.29
C LEU A 5 -0.58 -13.39 -7.76
N ASN A 6 -1.85 -13.26 -8.13
CA ASN A 6 -2.73 -12.23 -7.57
C ASN A 6 -2.92 -12.43 -6.06
N LEU A 7 -3.06 -13.67 -5.61
CA LEU A 7 -3.19 -13.98 -4.18
C LEU A 7 -1.92 -13.65 -3.41
N VAL A 8 -0.75 -14.00 -3.95
CA VAL A 8 0.56 -13.69 -3.33
C VAL A 8 0.77 -12.19 -3.20
N LEU A 9 0.32 -11.38 -4.17
CA LEU A 9 0.44 -9.92 -4.11
C LEU A 9 -0.64 -9.29 -3.22
N ALA A 10 -1.87 -9.80 -3.24
CA ALA A 10 -2.97 -9.17 -2.53
C ALA A 10 -2.99 -9.49 -1.02
N MET A 11 -2.47 -10.65 -0.59
CA MET A 11 -2.42 -11.01 0.83
C MET A 11 -1.56 -10.03 1.67
N PRO A 12 -0.33 -9.70 1.27
CA PRO A 12 0.47 -8.67 1.95
C PRO A 12 -0.20 -7.30 1.94
N LEU A 13 -0.86 -6.93 0.83
CA LEU A 13 -1.57 -5.66 0.74
C LEU A 13 -2.79 -5.62 1.69
N LEU A 14 -3.56 -6.71 1.80
CA LEU A 14 -4.66 -6.79 2.77
C LEU A 14 -4.14 -6.66 4.20
N TYR A 15 -3.03 -7.33 4.52
CA TYR A 15 -2.40 -7.21 5.83
C TYR A 15 -1.93 -5.77 6.10
N ALA A 16 -1.22 -5.17 5.14
CA ALA A 16 -0.77 -3.79 5.24
C ALA A 16 -1.93 -2.80 5.37
N GLY A 17 -3.01 -3.00 4.61
CA GLY A 17 -4.24 -2.20 4.69
C GLY A 17 -4.90 -2.31 6.06
N PHE A 18 -5.02 -3.53 6.60
CA PHE A 18 -5.56 -3.75 7.94
C PHE A 18 -4.71 -3.07 9.01
N VAL A 19 -3.40 -3.29 9.00
CA VAL A 19 -2.47 -2.68 9.96
C VAL A 19 -2.57 -1.16 9.86
N GLN A 20 -2.53 -0.60 8.65
CA GLN A 20 -2.59 0.84 8.46
C GLN A 20 -3.94 1.45 8.90
N SER A 21 -5.05 0.72 8.76
CA SER A 21 -6.38 1.17 9.16
C SER A 21 -6.62 1.19 10.67
N PHE A 22 -6.07 0.22 11.41
CA PHE A 22 -6.36 0.05 12.83
C PHE A 22 -5.19 0.36 13.76
N TRP A 23 -3.96 0.27 13.26
CA TRP A 23 -2.71 0.47 14.02
C TRP A 23 -1.74 1.46 13.35
N GLY A 24 -2.04 1.93 12.15
CA GLY A 24 -1.22 2.88 11.42
C GLY A 24 -1.56 4.32 11.76
N ASN A 25 -0.78 5.22 11.15
CA ASN A 25 -0.92 6.66 11.32
C ASN A 25 -2.07 7.27 10.47
N ASP A 26 -2.52 6.55 9.43
CA ASP A 26 -3.54 7.05 8.49
C ASP A 26 -4.57 5.96 8.14
N PRO A 27 -5.78 6.02 8.73
CA PRO A 27 -6.84 5.06 8.46
C PRO A 27 -7.35 5.06 7.02
N TYR A 28 -7.36 6.22 6.36
CA TYR A 28 -7.85 6.37 4.98
C TYR A 28 -6.91 5.71 3.99
N LEU A 29 -5.59 5.83 4.22
CA LEU A 29 -4.59 5.08 3.47
C LEU A 29 -4.83 3.57 3.60
N GLY A 30 -5.07 3.08 4.83
CA GLY A 30 -5.35 1.66 5.05
C GLY A 30 -6.61 1.16 4.31
N TRP A 31 -7.67 1.97 4.27
CA TRP A 31 -8.89 1.65 3.50
C TRP A 31 -8.62 1.63 2.00
N ALA A 32 -7.85 2.58 1.48
CA ALA A 32 -7.47 2.62 0.07
C ALA A 32 -6.67 1.37 -0.33
N ILE A 33 -5.69 0.97 0.49
CA ILE A 33 -4.89 -0.25 0.27
C ILE A 33 -5.80 -1.48 0.27
N THR A 34 -6.70 -1.58 1.24
CA THR A 34 -7.65 -2.70 1.35
C THR A 34 -8.57 -2.79 0.13
N ALA A 35 -9.08 -1.67 -0.36
CA ALA A 35 -9.91 -1.61 -1.56
C ALA A 35 -9.15 -2.04 -2.81
N ILE A 36 -7.90 -1.61 -2.97
CA ILE A 36 -7.03 -2.01 -4.08
C ILE A 36 -6.76 -3.52 -4.03
N ALA A 37 -6.43 -4.06 -2.85
CA ALA A 37 -6.18 -5.48 -2.66
C ALA A 37 -7.44 -6.32 -2.99
N GLY A 38 -8.61 -5.87 -2.54
CA GLY A 38 -9.90 -6.50 -2.87
C GLY A 38 -10.18 -6.49 -4.38
N GLY A 39 -9.88 -5.38 -5.06
CA GLY A 39 -10.02 -5.26 -6.51
C GLY A 39 -9.05 -6.15 -7.31
N ILE A 40 -7.86 -6.46 -6.77
CA ILE A 40 -6.91 -7.42 -7.35
C ILE A 40 -7.40 -8.87 -7.15
N ILE A 41 -8.01 -9.18 -6.00
CA ILE A 41 -8.50 -10.53 -5.67
C ILE A 41 -9.76 -10.89 -6.45
N ALA A 42 -10.74 -9.99 -6.49
CA ALA A 42 -12.07 -10.28 -7.06
C ALA A 42 -12.10 -10.25 -8.60
N ASP A 43 -10.95 -10.01 -9.26
CA ASP A 43 -10.83 -9.80 -10.71
C ASP A 43 -11.65 -8.63 -11.34
N PRO A 44 -12.33 -7.68 -10.65
CA PRO A 44 -13.24 -6.76 -11.33
C PRO A 44 -12.45 -5.68 -12.08
N ILE A 45 -11.29 -5.28 -11.52
CA ILE A 45 -10.31 -4.38 -12.14
C ILE A 45 -9.82 -4.96 -13.46
N PHE A 46 -9.65 -6.28 -13.52
CA PHE A 46 -9.12 -6.97 -14.67
C PHE A 46 -10.15 -7.12 -15.78
N HIS A 47 -11.42 -7.31 -15.43
CA HIS A 47 -12.54 -7.26 -16.37
C HIS A 47 -12.72 -5.87 -16.99
N TYR A 48 -12.56 -4.79 -16.20
CA TYR A 48 -12.62 -3.42 -16.71
C TYR A 48 -11.38 -3.03 -17.54
N ALA A 49 -10.18 -3.43 -17.13
CA ALA A 49 -8.94 -3.13 -17.86
C ALA A 49 -8.88 -3.81 -19.24
N GLN A 50 -9.47 -5.00 -19.40
CA GLN A 50 -9.60 -5.66 -20.70
C GLN A 50 -10.50 -4.89 -21.67
N ARG A 51 -11.58 -4.25 -21.17
CA ARG A 51 -12.44 -3.38 -21.99
C ARG A 51 -11.72 -2.12 -22.48
N LEU A 52 -10.67 -1.69 -21.77
CA LEU A 52 -9.82 -0.54 -22.13
C LEU A 52 -8.69 -0.91 -23.11
N GLY A 53 -8.60 -2.17 -23.56
CA GLY A 53 -7.57 -2.60 -24.52
C GLY A 53 -6.15 -2.67 -23.94
N ILE A 54 -6.00 -2.68 -22.62
CA ILE A 54 -4.69 -2.77 -21.97
C ILE A 54 -4.14 -4.19 -22.12
N SER A 55 -2.94 -4.32 -22.70
CA SER A 55 -2.28 -5.62 -22.85
C SER A 55 -2.00 -6.26 -21.49
N ASN A 56 -2.07 -7.60 -21.43
CA ASN A 56 -1.84 -8.35 -20.20
C ASN A 56 -0.46 -8.04 -19.57
N ALA A 57 0.59 -7.86 -20.37
CA ALA A 57 1.93 -7.54 -19.88
C ALA A 57 2.02 -6.15 -19.25
N ARG A 58 1.39 -5.13 -19.86
CA ARG A 58 1.37 -3.76 -19.31
C ARG A 58 0.59 -3.71 -17.99
N ARG A 59 -0.52 -4.44 -17.92
CA ARG A 59 -1.33 -4.59 -16.72
C ARG A 59 -0.54 -5.22 -15.57
N GLN A 60 0.24 -6.25 -15.86
CA GLN A 60 1.13 -6.89 -14.88
C GLN A 60 2.18 -5.92 -14.34
N GLY A 61 2.81 -5.15 -15.22
CA GLY A 61 3.76 -4.11 -14.81
C GLY A 61 3.13 -3.08 -13.87
N ILE A 62 1.92 -2.62 -14.17
CA ILE A 62 1.18 -1.66 -13.34
C ILE A 62 0.87 -2.24 -11.95
N VAL A 63 0.37 -3.48 -11.87
CA VAL A 63 0.06 -4.13 -10.58
C VAL A 63 1.32 -4.31 -9.74
N LEU A 64 2.43 -4.74 -10.33
CA LEU A 64 3.70 -4.88 -9.63
C LEU A 64 4.21 -3.52 -9.12
N LEU A 65 4.16 -2.49 -9.96
CA LEU A 65 4.58 -1.15 -9.57
C LEU A 65 3.71 -0.59 -8.43
N LEU A 66 2.38 -0.76 -8.52
CA LEU A 66 1.45 -0.39 -7.44
C LEU A 66 1.73 -1.16 -6.16
N PHE A 67 2.00 -2.46 -6.26
CA PHE A 67 2.34 -3.28 -5.10
C PHE A 67 3.58 -2.73 -4.38
N PHE A 68 4.68 -2.48 -5.11
CA PHE A 68 5.90 -1.93 -4.52
C PHE A 68 5.68 -0.53 -3.93
N LEU A 69 4.95 0.33 -4.64
CA LEU A 69 4.63 1.68 -4.18
C LEU A 69 3.82 1.65 -2.88
N ILE A 70 2.78 0.83 -2.81
CA ILE A 70 1.94 0.69 -1.62
C ILE A 70 2.76 0.13 -0.46
N MET A 71 3.57 -0.91 -0.69
CA MET A 71 4.42 -1.48 0.35
C MET A 71 5.41 -0.43 0.89
N TRP A 72 6.05 0.34 0.01
CA TRP A 72 6.95 1.43 0.39
C TRP A 72 6.29 2.48 1.28
N VAL A 73 5.09 2.94 0.89
CA VAL A 73 4.32 3.92 1.66
C VAL A 73 3.85 3.33 2.99
N SER A 74 3.37 2.07 3.00
CA SER A 74 2.90 1.41 4.22
C SER A 74 4.01 1.18 5.27
N LEU A 75 5.26 1.08 4.83
CA LEU A 75 6.43 1.01 5.72
C LEU A 75 6.80 2.38 6.32
N GLY A 76 6.11 3.46 5.92
CA GLY A 76 6.36 4.80 6.44
C GLY A 76 7.70 5.39 6.00
N VAL A 77 8.34 4.83 4.96
CA VAL A 77 9.69 5.23 4.53
C VAL A 77 9.75 6.70 4.11
N GLY A 78 8.66 7.24 3.59
CA GLY A 78 8.56 8.66 3.24
C GLY A 78 8.56 9.61 4.43
N GLU A 79 8.09 9.15 5.61
CA GLU A 79 8.01 9.96 6.83
C GLU A 79 9.23 9.76 7.75
N LEU A 80 10.13 8.84 7.42
CA LEU A 80 11.31 8.55 8.23
C LEU A 80 12.22 9.76 8.44
N PRO A 81 12.54 10.58 7.41
CA PRO A 81 13.43 11.73 7.58
C PRO A 81 12.89 12.73 8.60
N ASP A 82 11.63 13.13 8.47
CA ASP A 82 10.97 14.08 9.37
C ASP A 82 10.93 13.53 10.81
N LYS A 83 10.67 12.22 10.97
CA LYS A 83 10.68 11.55 12.28
C LYS A 83 12.08 11.52 12.89
N THR A 84 13.13 11.30 12.08
CA THR A 84 14.51 11.33 12.56
C THR A 84 14.99 12.72 12.93
N GLU A 85 14.58 13.76 12.18
CA GLU A 85 14.90 15.15 12.49
C GLU A 85 14.28 15.56 13.84
N MET A 86 13.01 15.22 14.07
CA MET A 86 12.35 15.44 15.36
C MET A 86 13.05 14.74 16.54
N MET A 87 13.59 13.53 16.31
CA MET A 87 14.33 12.80 17.34
C MET A 87 15.65 13.46 17.71
N VAL A 88 16.33 14.08 16.74
CA VAL A 88 17.60 14.80 16.96
C VAL A 88 17.35 16.13 17.65
N ASP A 89 16.35 16.89 17.20
CA ASP A 89 16.08 18.24 17.70
C ASP A 89 15.60 18.29 19.15
N ARG A 90 14.94 17.23 19.63
CA ARG A 90 14.30 17.20 20.96
C ARG A 90 14.73 16.06 21.84
N PHE A 91 15.91 15.52 21.59
CA PHE A 91 16.48 14.53 22.50
C PHE A 91 16.63 15.10 23.91
N PRO A 92 16.19 14.40 24.99
CA PRO A 92 15.75 13.00 25.04
C PRO A 92 14.22 12.77 24.96
N GLU A 93 13.39 13.81 24.91
CA GLU A 93 11.92 13.71 24.91
C GLU A 93 11.31 14.21 23.58
N PRO A 94 11.41 13.43 22.49
CA PRO A 94 10.81 13.80 21.22
C PRO A 94 9.28 13.76 21.30
N TRP A 95 8.63 14.70 20.60
CA TRP A 95 7.17 14.74 20.47
C TRP A 95 6.69 13.67 19.49
N ILE A 96 6.56 12.46 20.00
CA ILE A 96 6.04 11.30 19.24
C ILE A 96 4.57 11.51 18.86
N THR A 97 3.83 12.34 19.61
CA THR A 97 2.39 12.59 19.44
C THR A 97 2.04 13.94 18.80
N GLY A 98 3.03 14.79 18.49
CA GLY A 98 2.78 16.11 17.88
C GLY A 98 2.04 17.11 18.77
N ILE A 99 1.98 16.85 20.09
CA ILE A 99 1.46 17.74 21.15
C ILE A 99 2.54 17.90 22.21
#